data_AF-A0A915EUW5-F1
#
_entry.id   AF-A0A915EUW5-F1
#
_cell.length_a   1.000
_cell.length_b   1.000
_cell.length_c   1.000
_cell.angle_alpha   90.00
_cell.angle_beta   90.00
_cell.angle_gamma   90.00
#
_symmetry.space_group_name_H-M   'P 1'
#
loop_
_entity.id
_entity.type
_entity.pdbx_description
1 polymer ?
#
loop_
_entity_poly.entity_id
_entity_poly.type
_entity_poly.pdbx_seq_one_letter_code
_entity_poly.pdbx_strand_id
1 'polypeptide(L)'
;MSSSIWAHFTKNRVDANATCHHCSAKLNCKKGSTKEIWQHLQNKHRDKYKEQKSADERKETEQTGQMIAGLIYGNKLRNRLSATHAEEMLIVKANLSEVLLAPPTETAEEEYAEEDVRSDEE
;
A
#
# COMPACT_ATOMS: atom_id res chain seq x y z
N MET A 1 -14.76 6.28 -4.98
CA MET A 1 -14.62 7.59 -4.32
C MET A 1 -15.75 7.83 -3.33
N SER A 2 -15.57 7.39 -2.08
CA SER A 2 -16.49 7.69 -0.97
C SER A 2 -15.73 8.22 0.23
N SER A 3 -14.79 9.13 -0.02
CA SER A 3 -14.37 10.03 1.03
C SER A 3 -15.41 11.12 1.17
N SER A 4 -16.22 10.97 2.21
CA SER A 4 -17.38 11.79 2.42
C SER A 4 -16.93 13.20 2.81
N ILE A 5 -16.76 14.09 1.83
CA ILE A 5 -16.54 15.54 2.04
C ILE A 5 -17.60 16.15 2.96
N TRP A 6 -18.76 15.50 3.05
CA TRP A 6 -19.84 15.80 3.99
C TRP A 6 -19.42 15.73 5.47
N ALA A 7 -18.27 15.16 5.83
CA ALA A 7 -17.74 15.26 7.19
C ALA A 7 -17.52 16.71 7.65
N HIS A 8 -17.38 17.66 6.73
CA HIS A 8 -17.19 19.09 7.03
C HIS A 8 -18.47 19.94 6.89
N PHE A 9 -19.61 19.31 6.55
CA PHE A 9 -20.84 20.00 6.20
C PHE A 9 -22.09 19.30 6.72
N THR A 10 -23.03 20.07 7.28
CA THR A 10 -24.36 19.56 7.62
C THR A 10 -25.31 19.80 6.45
N LYS A 11 -25.88 18.73 5.89
CA LYS A 11 -26.91 18.82 4.86
C LYS A 11 -28.27 19.13 5.49
N ASN A 12 -28.86 20.26 5.14
CA ASN A 12 -30.24 20.58 5.44
C ASN A 12 -31.14 19.89 4.40
N ARG A 13 -31.99 18.96 4.86
CA ARG A 13 -32.89 18.17 4.01
C ARG A 13 -34.09 18.97 3.50
N VAL A 14 -34.43 20.07 4.17
CA VAL A 14 -35.60 20.90 3.84
C VAL A 14 -35.26 21.84 2.69
N ASP A 15 -34.13 22.55 2.78
CA ASP A 15 -33.79 23.62 1.84
C ASP A 15 -32.77 23.21 0.76
N ALA A 16 -32.40 21.92 0.70
CA ALA A 16 -31.31 21.40 -0.14
C ALA A 16 -29.96 22.15 0.04
N ASN A 17 -29.79 22.84 1.16
CA ASN A 17 -28.61 23.62 1.49
C ASN A 17 -27.62 22.80 2.33
N ALA A 18 -26.34 23.13 2.27
CA ALA A 18 -25.31 22.59 3.16
C ALA A 18 -24.72 23.71 4.02
N THR A 19 -24.49 23.45 5.30
CA THR A 19 -23.85 24.41 6.21
C THR A 19 -22.44 23.94 6.53
N CYS A 20 -21.45 24.79 6.28
CA CYS A 20 -20.04 24.50 6.58
C CYS A 20 -19.79 24.55 8.09
N HIS A 21 -19.10 23.56 8.66
CA HIS A 21 -18.76 23.56 10.10
C HIS A 21 -17.66 24.54 10.47
N HIS A 22 -16.82 24.95 9.51
CA HIS A 22 -15.63 25.77 9.78
C HIS A 22 -15.90 27.27 9.71
N CYS A 23 -16.92 27.70 8.95
CA CYS A 23 -17.29 29.11 8.82
C CYS A 23 -18.79 29.37 8.93
N SER A 24 -19.61 28.34 9.19
CA SER A 24 -21.08 28.45 9.26
C SER A 24 -21.75 28.98 7.98
N ALA A 25 -21.01 29.05 6.86
CA ALA A 25 -21.57 29.50 5.58
C ALA A 25 -22.60 28.50 5.05
N LYS A 26 -23.72 29.03 4.55
CA LYS A 26 -24.76 28.25 3.86
C LYS A 26 -24.45 28.20 2.37
N LEU A 27 -24.30 27.00 1.85
CA LEU A 27 -24.11 26.69 0.44
C LEU A 27 -25.41 26.16 -0.13
N ASN A 28 -25.81 26.66 -1.29
CA ASN A 28 -26.93 26.10 -2.03
C ASN A 28 -26.43 24.92 -2.85
N CYS A 29 -26.76 23.70 -2.43
CA CYS A 29 -26.31 22.48 -3.10
C CYS A 29 -27.43 21.99 -4.00
N LYS A 30 -27.51 22.56 -5.22
CA LYS A 30 -28.54 22.16 -6.18
C LYS A 30 -28.45 20.66 -6.42
N LYS A 31 -29.53 19.93 -6.12
CA LYS A 31 -29.64 18.46 -6.25
C LYS A 31 -28.56 17.65 -5.50
N GLY A 32 -27.96 18.20 -4.44
CA GLY A 32 -26.94 17.49 -3.66
C GLY A 32 -25.57 17.39 -4.35
N SER A 33 -25.27 18.30 -5.29
CA SER A 33 -23.96 18.45 -5.90
C SER A 33 -22.87 18.66 -4.83
N THR A 34 -21.79 17.88 -4.91
CA THR A 34 -20.61 18.03 -4.04
C THR A 34 -19.61 19.04 -4.61
N LYS A 35 -19.78 19.53 -5.85
CA LYS A 35 -18.85 20.45 -6.50
C LYS A 35 -18.74 21.79 -5.76
N GLU A 36 -19.87 22.35 -5.36
CA GLU A 36 -19.95 23.62 -4.62
C GLU A 36 -19.30 23.49 -3.24
N ILE A 37 -19.45 22.32 -2.63
CA ILE A 37 -18.86 21.96 -1.33
C ILE A 37 -17.33 21.86 -1.45
N TRP A 38 -16.84 21.17 -2.49
CA TRP A 38 -15.41 21.07 -2.80
C TRP A 38 -14.79 22.44 -3.07
N GLN A 39 -15.43 23.27 -3.89
CA GLN A 39 -14.96 24.62 -4.19
C GLN A 39 -14.96 25.52 -2.94
N HIS A 40 -15.99 25.43 -2.11
CA HIS A 40 -16.02 26.15 -0.85
C HIS A 40 -14.86 25.75 0.05
N LEU A 41 -14.64 24.44 0.23
CA LEU A 41 -13.55 23.93 1.04
C LEU A 41 -12.19 24.37 0.47
N GLN A 42 -12.00 24.32 -0.84
CA GLN A 42 -10.76 24.75 -1.50
C GLN A 42 -10.47 26.25 -1.32
N ASN A 43 -11.49 27.09 -1.47
CA ASN A 43 -11.32 28.55 -1.48
C ASN A 43 -11.31 29.17 -0.08
N LYS A 44 -12.12 28.64 0.85
CA LYS A 44 -12.27 29.20 2.21
C LYS A 44 -11.50 28.43 3.27
N HIS A 45 -11.21 27.15 3.03
CA HIS A 45 -10.59 26.25 4.01
C HIS A 45 -9.53 25.38 3.36
N ARG A 46 -8.54 26.02 2.71
CA ARG A 46 -7.50 25.35 1.90
C ARG A 46 -6.77 24.25 2.66
N ASP A 47 -6.54 24.43 3.96
CA ASP A 47 -5.88 23.42 4.80
C ASP A 47 -6.73 22.16 4.94
N LYS A 48 -8.05 22.31 5.15
CA LYS A 48 -9.00 21.20 5.20
C LYS A 48 -9.19 20.52 3.86
N TYR A 49 -9.12 21.27 2.76
CA TYR A 49 -9.11 20.70 1.41
C TYR A 49 -7.90 19.80 1.19
N LYS A 50 -6.70 20.22 1.60
CA LYS A 50 -5.49 19.38 1.49
C LYS A 50 -5.58 18.13 2.34
N GLU A 51 -6.04 18.28 3.59
CA GLU A 51 -6.25 17.16 4.52
C GLU A 51 -7.19 16.12 3.90
N GLN A 52 -8.36 16.54 3.41
CA GLN A 52 -9.31 15.66 2.77
C GLN A 52 -8.72 15.01 1.51
N LYS A 53 -8.08 15.78 0.63
CA LYS A 53 -7.48 15.23 -0.59
C LYS A 53 -6.43 14.16 -0.29
N SER A 54 -5.59 14.39 0.72
CA SER A 54 -4.58 13.41 1.15
C SER A 54 -5.21 12.16 1.77
N ALA A 55 -6.35 12.29 2.46
CA ALA A 55 -7.10 11.15 3.01
C ALA A 55 -7.73 10.30 1.89
N ASP A 56 -8.12 10.92 0.78
CA ASP A 56 -8.68 10.24 -0.40
C ASP A 56 -7.58 9.43 -1.10
N GLU A 57 -6.43 10.06 -1.33
CA GLU A 57 -5.24 9.43 -1.94
C GLU A 57 -4.72 8.25 -1.10
N ARG A 58 -4.74 8.36 0.24
CA ARG A 58 -4.38 7.23 1.14
C ARG A 58 -5.31 6.04 0.98
N LYS A 59 -6.62 6.26 0.84
CA LYS A 59 -7.58 5.16 0.65
C LYS A 59 -7.44 4.50 -0.71
N GLU A 60 -7.14 5.28 -1.76
CA GLU A 60 -6.95 4.75 -3.11
C GLU A 60 -5.67 3.91 -3.21
N THR A 61 -4.58 4.37 -2.59
CA THR A 61 -3.32 3.60 -2.50
C THR A 61 -3.48 2.34 -1.65
N GLU A 62 -4.19 2.41 -0.52
CA GLU A 62 -4.49 1.25 0.32
C GLU A 62 -5.39 0.23 -0.42
N GLN A 63 -6.43 0.68 -1.11
CA GLN A 63 -7.30 -0.18 -1.90
C GLN A 63 -6.55 -0.84 -3.07
N THR A 64 -5.66 -0.10 -3.72
CA THR A 64 -4.79 -0.63 -4.79
C THR A 64 -3.78 -1.64 -4.23
N GLY A 65 -3.16 -1.35 -3.07
CA GLY A 65 -2.25 -2.26 -2.38
C GLY A 65 -2.94 -3.57 -1.98
N GLN A 66 -4.17 -3.49 -1.46
CA GLN A 66 -4.99 -4.67 -1.15
C GLN A 66 -5.35 -5.48 -2.42
N MET A 67 -5.62 -4.81 -3.54
CA MET A 67 -5.89 -5.48 -4.82
C MET A 67 -4.66 -6.23 -5.33
N ILE A 68 -3.50 -5.57 -5.35
CA ILE A 68 -2.22 -6.16 -5.77
C ILE A 68 -1.83 -7.32 -4.85
N ALA A 69 -1.97 -7.17 -3.53
CA ALA A 69 -1.71 -8.25 -2.58
C ALA A 69 -2.61 -9.47 -2.82
N GLY A 70 -3.88 -9.26 -3.17
CA GLY A 70 -4.80 -10.34 -3.56
C GLY A 70 -4.37 -11.07 -4.83
N LEU A 71 -3.78 -10.37 -5.80
CA LEU A 71 -3.26 -10.96 -7.05
C LEU A 71 -1.97 -11.75 -6.83
N ILE A 72 -1.06 -11.25 -5.99
CA ILE A 72 0.25 -11.87 -5.74
C ILE A 72 0.14 -13.04 -4.77
N TYR A 73 -0.63 -12.89 -3.68
CA TYR A 73 -0.64 -13.82 -2.54
C TYR A 73 -1.95 -14.60 -2.38
N GLY A 74 -2.94 -14.35 -3.25
CA GLY A 74 -4.25 -14.99 -3.20
C GLY A 74 -5.19 -14.39 -2.15
N ASN A 75 -6.50 -14.59 -2.36
CA ASN A 75 -7.57 -13.92 -1.61
C ASN A 75 -7.55 -14.15 -0.09
N LYS A 76 -6.95 -15.25 0.37
CA LYS A 76 -6.92 -15.64 1.79
C LYS A 76 -5.92 -14.82 2.63
N LEU A 77 -4.93 -14.20 1.98
CA LEU A 77 -3.93 -13.33 2.63
C LEU A 77 -4.25 -11.84 2.49
N ARG A 78 -5.20 -11.47 1.63
CA ARG A 78 -5.62 -10.09 1.33
C ARG A 78 -5.93 -9.24 2.56
N ASN A 79 -6.59 -9.82 3.57
CA ASN A 79 -7.00 -9.14 4.80
C ASN A 79 -6.01 -9.31 5.96
N ARG A 80 -4.93 -10.09 5.77
CA ARG A 80 -4.00 -10.48 6.84
C ARG A 80 -2.65 -9.77 6.76
N LEU A 81 -2.33 -9.14 5.64
CA LEU A 81 -1.10 -8.39 5.46
C LEU A 81 -1.38 -6.90 5.34
N SER A 82 -0.76 -6.09 6.21
CA SER A 82 -0.64 -4.64 5.95
C SER A 82 0.31 -4.41 4.77
N ALA A 83 0.22 -3.23 4.15
CA ALA A 83 1.09 -2.84 3.04
C ALA A 83 2.59 -2.99 3.40
N THR A 84 2.97 -2.65 4.63
CA THR A 84 4.35 -2.77 5.15
C THR A 84 4.84 -4.22 5.19
N HIS A 85 4.01 -5.17 5.64
CA HIS A 85 4.38 -6.59 5.66
C HIS A 85 4.44 -7.20 4.25
N ALA A 86 3.66 -6.67 3.30
CA ALA A 86 3.72 -7.12 1.91
C ALA A 86 5.04 -6.68 1.25
N GLU A 87 5.49 -5.45 1.51
CA GLU A 87 6.79 -4.93 1.07
C GLU A 87 7.96 -5.75 1.64
N GLU A 88 7.95 -6.06 2.93
CA GLU A 88 8.97 -6.92 3.57
C GLU A 88 8.99 -8.33 2.96
N MET A 89 7.83 -8.92 2.66
CA MET A 89 7.76 -10.23 1.99
C MET A 89 8.28 -10.22 0.56
N LEU A 90 8.13 -9.11 -0.18
CA LEU A 90 8.70 -8.98 -1.54
C LEU A 90 10.23 -8.99 -1.49
N ILE A 91 10.83 -8.34 -0.49
CA ILE A 91 12.29 -8.36 -0.27
C ILE A 91 12.77 -9.78 -0.01
N VAL A 92 12.07 -10.53 0.86
CA VAL A 92 12.42 -11.93 1.16
C VAL A 92 12.30 -12.81 -0.09
N LYS A 93 11.27 -12.61 -0.93
CA LYS A 93 11.09 -13.39 -2.16
C LYS A 93 12.17 -13.11 -3.21
N ALA A 94 12.60 -11.85 -3.37
CA ALA A 94 13.70 -11.48 -4.26
C ALA A 94 15.04 -12.05 -3.78
N ASN A 95 15.30 -11.99 -2.47
CA ASN A 95 16.52 -12.55 -1.89
C ASN A 95 16.53 -14.09 -1.97
N LEU A 96 15.37 -14.75 -1.83
CA LEU A 96 15.26 -16.20 -1.99
C LEU A 96 15.60 -16.66 -3.41
N SER A 97 15.20 -15.91 -4.45
CA SER A 97 15.58 -16.25 -5.82
C SER A 97 17.09 -16.16 -6.06
N GLU A 98 17.79 -15.22 -5.41
CA GLU A 98 19.25 -15.14 -5.53
C GLU A 98 19.94 -16.32 -4.84
N VAL A 99 19.44 -16.76 -3.68
CA VAL A 99 20.00 -17.91 -2.96
C VAL A 99 19.74 -19.23 -3.70
N LEU A 100 18.56 -19.40 -4.31
CA LEU A 100 18.21 -20.63 -5.03
C LEU A 100 18.85 -20.74 -6.42
N LEU A 101 19.22 -19.61 -7.03
CA LEU A 101 19.93 -19.56 -8.31
C LEU A 101 21.44 -19.41 -8.14
N ALA A 102 21.93 -19.30 -6.90
CA ALA A 102 23.36 -19.34 -6.65
C ALA A 102 23.90 -20.67 -7.19
N PRO A 103 24.91 -20.65 -8.08
CA PRO A 103 25.54 -21.88 -8.52
C PRO A 103 26.03 -22.64 -7.28
N PRO A 104 25.88 -23.97 -7.22
CA PRO A 104 26.38 -24.75 -6.11
C PRO A 104 27.86 -24.42 -5.94
N THR A 105 28.24 -23.97 -4.75
CA THR A 105 29.64 -23.75 -4.42
C THR A 105 30.32 -25.10 -4.54
N GLU A 106 31.12 -25.26 -5.59
CA GLU A 106 32.04 -26.38 -5.76
C GLU A 106 32.93 -26.43 -4.51
N THR A 107 32.59 -27.31 -3.57
CA THR A 107 33.53 -27.68 -2.51
C THR A 107 34.61 -28.48 -3.19
N ALA A 108 35.76 -27.82 -3.28
CA ALA A 108 37.07 -28.30 -3.65
C ALA A 108 37.27 -29.81 -3.48
N GLU A 109 37.87 -30.37 -4.52
CA GLU A 109 38.43 -31.69 -4.66
C GLU A 109 39.26 -32.05 -3.41
N GLU A 110 38.76 -32.97 -2.57
CA GLU A 110 39.60 -33.69 -1.61
C GLU A 110 40.31 -34.83 -2.36
N GLU A 111 41.46 -34.50 -2.92
CA GLU A 111 42.46 -35.42 -3.45
C GLU A 111 42.96 -36.34 -2.32
N TYR A 112 42.39 -37.54 -2.21
CA TYR A 112 42.93 -38.60 -1.36
C TYR A 112 44.22 -39.13 -2.02
N ALA A 113 45.36 -38.72 -1.49
CA ALA A 113 46.63 -39.34 -1.78
C ALA A 113 46.65 -40.79 -1.24
N GLU A 114 46.67 -41.78 -2.12
CA GLU A 114 47.06 -43.15 -1.75
C GLU A 114 48.59 -43.18 -1.61
N GLU A 115 49.08 -43.27 -0.37
CA GLU A 115 50.48 -43.57 -0.10
C GLU A 115 50.76 -45.03 -0.48
N ASP A 116 51.50 -45.20 -1.56
CA ASP A 116 52.06 -46.45 -2.06
C ASP A 116 52.98 -47.07 -0.99
N VAL A 117 52.48 -48.09 -0.28
CA VAL A 117 53.30 -48.93 0.60
C VAL A 117 54.05 -49.91 -0.28
N ARG A 118 55.24 -49.51 -0.70
CA ARG A 118 56.26 -50.42 -1.21
C ARG A 118 57.55 -50.21 -0.42
N SER A 119 57.68 -50.94 0.68
CA SER A 119 58.97 -51.15 1.33
C SER A 119 59.70 -52.31 0.66
N ASP A 120 61.01 -52.09 0.55
CA ASP A 120 61.94 -52.68 -0.39
C ASP A 120 62.35 -54.15 -0.15
N GLU A 121 63.04 -54.62 -1.18
CA GLU A 121 63.80 -55.85 -1.39
C GLU A 121 64.77 -56.25 -0.26
N GLU A 122 64.84 -57.56 0.03
CA GLU A 122 66.09 -58.36 -0.01
C GLU A 122 65.79 -59.87 -0.10
#